data_AF-A0A962MT13-F1
#
_entry.id   AF-A0A962MT13-F1
#
_cell.length_a   1.000
_cell.length_b   1.000
_cell.length_c   1.000
_cell.angle_alpha   90.00
_cell.angle_beta   90.00
_cell.angle_gamma   90.00
#
_symmetry.space_group_name_H-M   'P 1'
#
loop_
_entity.id
_entity.type
_entity.pdbx_description
1 polymer ?
#
loop_
_entity_poly.entity_id
_entity_poly.type
_entity_poly.pdbx_seq_one_letter_code
_entity_poly.pdbx_strand_id
1 'polypeptide(L)'
;MSFKSLGDPFDAGSDLTHGPGCSCPICVFARSQTQADYECTETELTARIEKAVFEGSETPAGPMPSLRHPIESASDKADANPLASSEDIMDRVIESAIVRSVFGHHEPSRRDFMRMIGGGTMAAILASLFPMEAAKAAIKDSLGKPEKTKLKIGFVPITCATPIIMSHPMGFYAKYGLDVDVIKTAGWAVARDKSLAGEYDASHMLTPMPLAMSMGAGSTAMPFRMPLVENINGQAIVLHVDHKDKRDPKMWKGFKFGVPFDYSMHNFLLRYYVAEHGLDPDKDIQIRVVPPPEMVANLRAGNLDGYLSPDPFNQRAVWEKVGFIHTLTKDIWEGHPCCAFACSEKFTTELPNTYGALMKAIVDATAFSQKAENRVEIAKAIAPKNYLNQPEAVIAQVLTGKYADGLGNVLDDPKRIDFDPFPWHSMGVWILTQMKRWGYIKGDIDYKAIAEEVYLAADASRIMTDLGYTAPDHTYEKYTIMGKEFDPDKAEEYVDSFTIKRV
;
A
#
# COMPACT_ATOMS: atom_id res chain seq x y z
N MET A 1 23.15 40.01 -2.78
CA MET A 1 23.54 41.23 -2.02
C MET A 1 23.71 40.84 -0.56
N SER A 2 24.86 41.13 0.04
CA SER A 2 25.15 40.84 1.45
C SER A 2 24.39 41.81 2.35
N PHE A 3 23.56 41.30 3.26
CA PHE A 3 23.01 42.13 4.34
C PHE A 3 23.65 41.70 5.66
N LYS A 4 24.63 42.49 6.11
CA LYS A 4 25.02 42.55 7.52
C LYS A 4 23.99 43.40 8.24
N SER A 5 23.24 42.83 9.16
CA SER A 5 22.51 43.59 10.18
C SER A 5 22.44 42.76 11.45
N LEU A 6 23.58 42.68 12.13
CA LEU A 6 23.54 42.73 13.58
C LEU A 6 23.76 44.22 13.87
N GLY A 7 22.85 44.84 14.64
CA GLY A 7 22.97 46.24 15.03
C GLY A 7 24.25 46.51 15.83
N ASP A 8 24.43 47.76 16.29
CA ASP A 8 25.58 48.16 17.09
C ASP A 8 25.73 47.24 18.33
N PRO A 9 26.76 46.37 18.39
CA PRO A 9 26.91 45.41 19.49
C PRO A 9 27.30 46.05 20.82
N PHE A 10 27.45 47.39 20.87
CA PHE A 10 27.77 48.16 22.06
C PHE A 10 26.59 48.95 22.63
N ASP A 11 25.40 48.88 22.00
CA ASP A 11 24.17 49.43 22.55
C ASP A 11 23.58 48.49 23.61
N ALA A 12 23.56 48.94 24.87
CA ALA A 12 23.05 48.17 26.01
C ALA A 12 21.53 47.86 25.93
N GLY A 13 20.79 48.51 25.02
CA GLY A 13 19.37 48.22 24.75
C GLY A 13 19.12 47.25 23.60
N SER A 14 20.15 46.79 22.90
CA SER A 14 20.00 45.93 21.72
C SER A 14 19.96 44.44 22.09
N ASP A 15 18.80 43.81 21.91
CA ASP A 15 18.64 42.36 22.09
C ASP A 15 19.23 41.61 20.88
N LEU A 16 20.39 41.00 21.08
CA LEU A 16 21.12 40.23 20.07
C LEU A 16 20.56 38.81 19.90
N THR A 17 19.45 38.46 20.56
CA THR A 17 18.81 37.15 20.47
C THR A 17 17.54 37.21 19.62
N HIS A 18 17.42 36.29 18.65
CA HIS A 18 16.24 36.20 17.79
C HIS A 18 15.10 35.46 18.49
N GLY A 19 14.45 36.14 19.44
CA GLY A 19 13.30 35.64 20.20
C GLY A 19 11.96 36.29 19.83
N PRO A 20 10.87 35.95 20.57
CA PRO A 20 9.53 36.54 20.38
C PRO A 20 9.47 38.07 20.57
N GLY A 21 10.48 38.67 21.20
CA GLY A 21 10.61 40.13 21.38
C GLY A 21 11.39 40.85 20.28
N CYS A 22 12.06 40.15 19.36
CA CYS A 22 12.94 40.76 18.37
C CYS A 22 12.16 41.62 17.35
N SER A 23 12.57 42.87 17.15
CA SER A 23 11.89 43.83 16.26
C SER A 23 12.53 43.95 14.88
N CYS A 24 13.47 43.05 14.52
CA CYS A 24 14.15 43.14 13.23
C CYS A 24 13.18 42.84 12.07
N PRO A 25 13.42 43.39 10.87
CA PRO A 25 12.51 43.26 9.73
C PRO A 25 12.18 41.80 9.37
N ILE A 26 13.13 40.88 9.56
CA ILE A 26 12.96 39.44 9.28
C ILE A 26 12.03 38.79 10.31
N CYS A 27 12.23 39.06 11.60
CA CYS A 27 11.39 38.49 12.65
C CYS A 27 9.97 39.08 12.64
N VAL A 28 9.83 40.37 12.31
CA VAL A 28 8.52 41.02 12.16
C VAL A 28 7.79 40.48 10.93
N PHE A 29 8.49 40.31 9.79
CA PHE A 29 7.91 39.71 8.59
C PHE A 29 7.46 38.26 8.84
N ALA A 30 8.28 37.44 9.50
CA ALA A 30 7.92 36.07 9.88
C ALA A 30 6.68 35.99 10.76
N ARG A 31 6.52 36.92 11.73
CA ARG A 31 5.32 36.99 12.57
C ARG A 31 4.09 37.50 11.82
N SER A 32 4.26 38.42 10.88
CA SER A 32 3.17 38.90 10.04
C SER A 32 2.64 37.82 9.08
N GLN A 33 3.50 36.88 8.66
CA GLN A 33 3.12 35.72 7.85
C GLN A 33 2.34 34.67 8.66
N THR A 34 2.62 34.51 9.96
CA THR A 34 1.85 33.60 10.84
C THR A 34 0.45 34.10 11.19
N GLN A 35 0.09 35.34 10.82
CA GLN A 35 -1.14 35.99 11.25
C GLN A 35 -2.11 36.35 10.11
N ALA A 36 -1.84 35.93 8.87
CA ALA A 36 -2.73 36.15 7.73
C ALA A 36 -3.16 34.82 7.07
N ASP A 37 -4.45 34.52 7.28
CA ASP A 37 -5.36 33.62 6.55
C ASP A 37 -5.01 32.13 6.37
N TYR A 38 -5.65 31.28 7.19
CA TYR A 38 -6.38 30.08 6.73
C TYR A 38 -7.39 29.65 7.80
N GLU A 39 -8.65 29.41 7.42
CA GLU A 39 -9.61 28.67 8.25
C GLU A 39 -9.03 27.27 8.52
N CYS A 40 -8.99 26.90 9.81
CA CYS A 40 -8.44 25.66 10.38
C CYS A 40 -6.90 25.62 10.52
N THR A 41 -6.43 25.70 11.76
CA THR A 41 -5.01 25.52 12.11
C THR A 41 -4.54 24.08 11.83
N GLU A 42 -3.23 23.87 11.69
CA GLU A 42 -2.64 22.58 11.31
C GLU A 42 -2.98 21.42 12.26
N THR A 43 -3.09 21.73 13.55
CA THR A 43 -3.53 20.80 14.59
C THR A 43 -5.00 20.46 14.44
N GLU A 44 -5.83 21.44 14.07
CA GLU A 44 -7.26 21.24 13.86
C GLU A 44 -7.54 20.45 12.59
N LEU A 45 -6.78 20.62 11.50
CA LEU A 45 -6.96 19.81 10.30
C LEU A 45 -6.52 18.36 10.54
N THR A 46 -5.37 18.15 11.21
CA THR A 46 -4.90 16.81 11.59
C THR A 46 -5.90 16.15 12.54
N ALA A 47 -6.35 16.87 13.56
CA ALA A 47 -7.38 16.38 14.47
C ALA A 47 -8.71 16.11 13.75
N ARG A 48 -9.12 16.93 12.77
CA ARG A 48 -10.33 16.69 11.96
C ARG A 48 -10.20 15.48 11.06
N ILE A 49 -9.01 15.21 10.51
CA ILE A 49 -8.74 14.00 9.72
C ILE A 49 -8.75 12.76 10.62
N GLU A 50 -8.02 12.80 11.74
CA GLU A 50 -8.03 11.70 12.73
C GLU A 50 -9.45 11.46 13.24
N LYS A 51 -10.18 12.52 13.58
CA LYS A 51 -11.59 12.49 13.97
C LYS A 51 -12.47 11.87 12.88
N ALA A 52 -12.36 12.32 11.63
CA ALA A 52 -13.16 11.81 10.52
C ALA A 52 -12.86 10.34 10.17
N VAL A 53 -11.63 9.88 10.40
CA VAL A 53 -11.21 8.49 10.13
C VAL A 53 -11.60 7.56 11.29
N PHE A 54 -11.53 8.03 12.54
CA PHE A 54 -11.68 7.17 13.72
C PHE A 54 -13.01 7.34 14.50
N GLU A 55 -13.82 8.38 14.28
CA GLU A 55 -15.10 8.59 15.01
C GLU A 55 -16.29 7.74 14.52
N GLY A 56 -16.10 6.86 13.55
CA GLY A 56 -17.14 5.89 13.15
C GLY A 56 -17.42 4.77 14.17
N SER A 57 -16.67 4.71 15.29
CA SER A 57 -16.69 3.57 16.22
C SER A 57 -17.20 3.85 17.64
N GLU A 58 -17.76 5.03 17.94
CA GLU A 58 -18.30 5.31 19.28
C GLU A 58 -19.73 5.87 19.22
N THR A 59 -20.67 5.14 19.83
CA THR A 59 -22.06 5.57 20.07
C THR A 59 -22.12 6.73 21.08
N PRO A 60 -22.95 7.76 20.88
CA PRO A 60 -22.96 8.93 21.76
C PRO A 60 -23.72 8.66 23.06
N ALA A 61 -23.03 8.76 24.20
CA ALA A 61 -23.67 8.81 25.52
C ALA A 61 -24.30 10.20 25.74
N GLY A 62 -25.59 10.23 26.08
CA GLY A 62 -26.34 11.44 26.40
C GLY A 62 -25.86 12.17 27.67
N PRO A 63 -26.35 13.39 27.93
CA PRO A 63 -25.79 14.28 28.93
C PRO A 63 -26.22 13.87 30.34
N MET A 64 -25.28 13.81 31.28
CA MET A 64 -25.57 13.68 32.72
C MET A 64 -25.07 14.91 33.50
N PRO A 65 -25.74 15.28 34.60
CA PRO A 65 -25.67 16.61 35.19
C PRO A 65 -24.57 16.73 36.24
N SER A 66 -24.15 17.98 36.45
CA SER A 66 -23.14 18.40 37.43
C SER A 66 -23.57 18.12 38.88
N LEU A 67 -22.71 17.44 39.64
CA LEU A 67 -22.68 17.55 41.09
C LEU A 67 -21.23 17.67 41.57
N ARG A 68 -20.95 18.80 42.21
CA ARG A 68 -19.73 19.10 42.97
C ARG A 68 -19.79 18.36 44.31
N HIS A 69 -18.68 17.79 44.77
CA HIS A 69 -18.17 17.88 46.15
C HIS A 69 -16.78 17.18 46.28
N PRO A 70 -16.00 17.46 47.35
CA PRO A 70 -14.62 17.91 47.23
C PRO A 70 -13.56 16.83 47.49
N ILE A 71 -12.34 17.20 47.09
CA ILE A 71 -11.08 16.48 47.21
C ILE A 71 -10.78 16.14 48.67
N GLU A 72 -10.63 14.86 48.98
CA GLU A 72 -9.85 14.36 50.11
C GLU A 72 -8.71 13.49 49.61
N SER A 73 -7.51 13.85 50.05
CA SER A 73 -6.24 13.19 49.76
C SER A 73 -6.07 11.95 50.61
N ALA A 74 -5.80 10.81 49.98
CA ALA A 74 -5.09 9.70 50.60
C ALA A 74 -4.16 9.08 49.57
N SER A 75 -2.87 9.17 49.87
CA SER A 75 -1.74 8.56 49.19
C SER A 75 -1.92 7.05 49.04
N ASP A 76 -1.70 6.53 47.83
CA ASP A 76 -1.00 5.26 47.66
C ASP A 76 -0.47 5.09 46.23
N LYS A 77 0.87 4.98 46.16
CA LYS A 77 1.73 4.38 45.14
C LYS A 77 1.35 4.59 43.67
N ALA A 78 1.99 5.59 43.07
CA ALA A 78 2.21 5.65 41.63
C ALA A 78 3.20 4.56 41.21
N ASP A 79 2.70 3.45 40.66
CA ASP A 79 3.47 2.65 39.72
C ASP A 79 3.43 3.35 38.36
N ALA A 80 4.48 4.11 38.07
CA ALA A 80 4.78 4.57 36.74
C ALA A 80 5.17 3.34 35.89
N ASN A 81 4.29 2.90 35.00
CA ASN A 81 4.65 1.91 33.99
C ASN A 81 5.23 2.64 32.76
N PRO A 82 6.52 2.46 32.42
CA PRO A 82 7.12 3.07 31.24
C PRO A 82 6.71 2.28 29.98
N LEU A 83 6.38 3.01 28.90
CA LEU A 83 6.42 2.59 27.49
C LEU A 83 6.14 1.09 27.22
N ALA A 84 4.87 0.78 26.90
CA ALA A 84 4.49 -0.55 26.40
C ALA A 84 5.36 -0.96 25.21
N SER A 85 5.88 -2.19 25.23
CA SER A 85 6.72 -2.71 24.16
C SER A 85 5.90 -3.00 22.90
N SER A 86 6.54 -3.09 21.74
CA SER A 86 5.85 -3.41 20.49
C SER A 86 5.18 -4.79 20.52
N GLU A 87 5.68 -5.71 21.34
CA GLU A 87 5.06 -7.03 21.57
C GLU A 87 3.75 -6.89 22.35
N ASP A 88 3.73 -6.07 23.42
CA ASP A 88 2.50 -5.83 24.21
C ASP A 88 1.40 -5.14 23.39
N ILE A 89 1.78 -4.30 22.42
CA ILE A 89 0.83 -3.65 21.51
C ILE A 89 0.32 -4.64 20.46
N MET A 90 1.18 -5.50 19.90
CA MET A 90 0.78 -6.55 18.96
C MET A 90 -0.15 -7.56 19.63
N ASP A 91 0.18 -8.02 20.83
CA ASP A 91 -0.63 -8.95 21.61
C ASP A 91 -2.01 -8.36 21.90
N ARG A 92 -2.09 -7.08 22.26
CA ARG A 92 -3.37 -6.37 22.46
C ARG A 92 -4.18 -6.16 21.19
N VAL A 93 -3.53 -5.94 20.05
CA VAL A 93 -4.22 -5.81 18.76
C VAL A 93 -4.81 -7.15 18.34
N ILE A 94 -4.00 -8.21 18.41
CA ILE A 94 -4.42 -9.60 18.21
C ILE A 94 -5.58 -9.94 19.16
N GLU A 95 -5.45 -9.62 20.44
CA GLU A 95 -6.48 -9.85 21.46
C GLU A 95 -7.76 -9.05 21.18
N SER A 96 -7.67 -7.79 20.74
CA SER A 96 -8.85 -6.96 20.43
C SER A 96 -9.57 -7.36 19.14
N ALA A 97 -8.83 -7.80 18.13
CA ALA A 97 -9.32 -8.37 16.87
C ALA A 97 -10.08 -9.67 17.12
N ILE A 98 -9.50 -10.52 17.96
CA ILE A 98 -10.07 -11.78 18.41
C ILE A 98 -11.32 -11.53 19.27
N VAL A 99 -11.28 -10.63 20.25
CA VAL A 99 -12.43 -10.36 21.14
C VAL A 99 -13.61 -9.76 20.36
N ARG A 100 -13.37 -8.84 19.43
CA ARG A 100 -14.44 -8.25 18.59
C ARG A 100 -15.04 -9.25 17.60
N SER A 101 -14.22 -10.14 17.04
CA SER A 101 -14.72 -11.20 16.15
C SER A 101 -15.49 -12.31 16.88
N VAL A 102 -15.21 -12.56 18.17
CA VAL A 102 -15.96 -13.56 18.98
C VAL A 102 -17.26 -13.00 19.56
N PHE A 103 -17.25 -11.78 20.12
CA PHE A 103 -18.30 -11.35 21.05
C PHE A 103 -19.21 -10.20 20.56
N GLY A 104 -18.91 -9.58 19.41
CA GLY A 104 -19.63 -8.37 19.00
C GLY A 104 -19.56 -7.25 20.06
N HIS A 105 -20.34 -6.18 19.88
CA HIS A 105 -20.29 -4.95 20.70
C HIS A 105 -20.91 -5.08 22.11
N HIS A 106 -20.53 -6.08 22.90
CA HIS A 106 -21.01 -6.23 24.28
C HIS A 106 -19.91 -5.99 25.31
N GLU A 107 -20.01 -4.86 26.03
CA GLU A 107 -18.94 -4.27 26.84
C GLU A 107 -18.69 -4.76 28.30
N PRO A 108 -19.45 -5.65 28.97
CA PRO A 108 -19.12 -5.98 30.36
C PRO A 108 -18.39 -7.34 30.48
N SER A 109 -17.08 -7.39 30.24
CA SER A 109 -16.24 -8.51 30.73
C SER A 109 -14.73 -8.24 30.87
N ARG A 110 -14.25 -7.02 30.61
CA ARG A 110 -12.82 -6.66 30.65
C ARG A 110 -12.10 -6.99 31.97
N ARG A 111 -12.82 -6.96 33.11
CA ARG A 111 -12.23 -7.20 34.44
C ARG A 111 -12.25 -8.67 34.87
N ASP A 112 -13.19 -9.46 34.36
CA ASP A 112 -13.29 -10.90 34.61
C ASP A 112 -12.39 -11.70 33.66
N PHE A 113 -12.19 -11.20 32.43
CA PHE A 113 -11.26 -11.76 31.45
C PHE A 113 -9.79 -11.67 31.89
N MET A 114 -9.38 -10.53 32.48
CA MET A 114 -8.02 -10.31 33.00
C MET A 114 -7.61 -11.31 34.10
N ARG A 115 -8.56 -11.95 34.79
CA ARG A 115 -8.28 -12.97 35.81
C ARG A 115 -8.10 -14.38 35.25
N MET A 116 -8.35 -14.60 33.96
CA MET A 116 -8.46 -15.93 33.35
C MET A 116 -7.32 -16.28 32.37
N ILE A 117 -6.38 -15.38 32.11
CA ILE A 117 -5.33 -15.55 31.08
C ILE A 117 -4.07 -16.17 31.68
N GLY A 118 -4.06 -17.49 31.83
CA GLY A 118 -2.85 -18.29 31.65
C GLY A 118 -2.71 -18.63 30.15
N GLY A 119 -1.49 -18.77 29.64
CA GLY A 119 -1.18 -18.93 28.21
C GLY A 119 -1.88 -20.07 27.43
N GLY A 120 -2.74 -20.86 28.07
CA GLY A 120 -3.61 -21.85 27.42
C GLY A 120 -4.88 -21.27 26.78
N THR A 121 -5.35 -20.08 27.19
CA THR A 121 -6.66 -19.56 26.76
C THR A 121 -6.62 -18.93 25.35
N MET A 122 -5.47 -18.40 24.90
CA MET A 122 -5.26 -17.88 23.54
C MET A 122 -5.49 -18.97 22.48
N ALA A 123 -5.02 -20.20 22.74
CA ALA A 123 -5.21 -21.34 21.84
C ALA A 123 -6.68 -21.80 21.79
N ALA A 124 -7.40 -21.70 22.91
CA ALA A 124 -8.82 -22.08 22.99
C ALA A 124 -9.73 -21.07 22.27
N ILE A 125 -9.39 -19.77 22.27
CA ILE A 125 -10.18 -18.74 21.59
C ILE A 125 -9.87 -18.70 20.09
N LEU A 126 -8.61 -18.89 19.68
CA LEU A 126 -8.27 -19.11 18.26
C LEU A 126 -9.01 -20.34 17.71
N ALA A 127 -9.15 -21.40 18.50
CA ALA A 127 -9.92 -22.60 18.16
C ALA A 127 -11.45 -22.38 18.10
N SER A 128 -11.99 -21.36 18.78
CA SER A 128 -13.43 -21.04 18.73
C SER A 128 -13.80 -20.09 17.58
N LEU A 129 -12.88 -19.24 17.14
CA LEU A 129 -13.07 -18.36 15.95
C LEU A 129 -12.86 -19.08 14.63
N PHE A 130 -11.87 -19.96 14.62
CA PHE A 130 -11.55 -20.82 13.51
C PHE A 130 -11.32 -22.19 14.11
N PRO A 131 -12.13 -23.22 13.80
CA PRO A 131 -11.88 -24.54 14.35
C PRO A 131 -10.59 -25.07 13.69
N MET A 132 -9.42 -24.68 14.19
CA MET A 132 -8.12 -24.86 13.56
C MET A 132 -7.83 -26.32 13.27
N GLU A 133 -8.28 -27.23 14.14
CA GLU A 133 -8.14 -28.67 13.92
C GLU A 133 -9.13 -29.20 12.86
N ALA A 134 -10.34 -28.65 12.78
CA ALA A 134 -11.28 -28.99 11.70
C ALA A 134 -10.87 -28.36 10.36
N ALA A 135 -10.30 -27.16 10.37
CA ALA A 135 -9.73 -26.49 9.21
C ALA A 135 -8.50 -27.26 8.71
N LYS A 136 -7.56 -27.62 9.58
CA LYS A 136 -6.42 -28.49 9.24
C LYS A 136 -6.87 -29.85 8.70
N ALA A 137 -7.93 -30.46 9.27
CA ALA A 137 -8.49 -31.71 8.80
C ALA A 137 -9.15 -31.56 7.40
N ALA A 138 -9.94 -30.50 7.18
CA ALA A 138 -10.57 -30.21 5.88
C ALA A 138 -9.55 -29.81 4.80
N ILE A 139 -8.47 -29.12 5.19
CA ILE A 139 -7.35 -28.85 4.30
C ILE A 139 -6.65 -30.16 3.94
N LYS A 140 -6.44 -31.08 4.89
CA LYS A 140 -5.83 -32.40 4.66
C LYS A 140 -6.66 -33.30 3.74
N ASP A 141 -7.98 -33.14 3.72
CA ASP A 141 -8.89 -33.88 2.84
C ASP A 141 -8.98 -33.28 1.41
N SER A 142 -8.64 -32.00 1.22
CA SER A 142 -8.68 -31.31 -0.10
C SER A 142 -7.31 -31.04 -0.73
N LEU A 143 -6.26 -30.92 0.08
CA LEU A 143 -4.86 -30.76 -0.27
C LEU A 143 -4.04 -31.74 0.59
N GLY A 144 -2.98 -32.31 0.04
CA GLY A 144 -2.03 -33.08 0.85
C GLY A 144 -1.41 -32.22 1.96
N LYS A 145 -0.69 -32.85 2.90
CA LYS A 145 0.10 -32.11 3.89
C LYS A 145 1.14 -31.25 3.17
N PRO A 146 1.32 -29.95 3.52
CA PRO A 146 2.37 -29.12 2.93
C PRO A 146 3.75 -29.80 3.02
N GLU A 147 4.45 -29.89 1.89
CA GLU A 147 5.78 -30.49 1.79
C GLU A 147 6.81 -29.66 2.56
N LYS A 148 6.64 -28.34 2.52
CA LYS A 148 7.42 -27.33 3.23
C LYS A 148 6.48 -26.39 3.98
N THR A 149 6.64 -26.27 5.29
CA THR A 149 5.79 -25.40 6.13
C THR A 149 6.45 -24.05 6.43
N LYS A 150 7.78 -24.00 6.52
CA LYS A 150 8.54 -22.77 6.79
C LYS A 150 8.86 -22.06 5.48
N LEU A 151 8.25 -20.90 5.22
CA LEU A 151 8.43 -20.17 3.97
C LEU A 151 9.05 -18.80 4.19
N LYS A 152 9.81 -18.34 3.20
CA LYS A 152 10.33 -16.98 3.13
C LYS A 152 9.62 -16.21 2.03
N ILE A 153 8.94 -15.13 2.38
CA ILE A 153 8.22 -14.29 1.41
C ILE A 153 8.80 -12.87 1.43
N GLY A 154 9.38 -12.45 0.31
CA GLY A 154 9.89 -11.08 0.16
C GLY A 154 8.76 -10.07 -0.05
N PHE A 155 8.85 -8.90 0.60
CA PHE A 155 7.94 -7.78 0.31
C PHE A 155 8.62 -6.41 0.33
N VAL A 156 8.10 -5.48 -0.49
CA VAL A 156 8.45 -4.05 -0.45
C VAL A 156 7.41 -3.37 0.45
N PRO A 157 7.80 -2.49 1.39
CA PRO A 157 6.91 -1.97 2.43
C PRO A 157 5.93 -0.91 1.90
N ILE A 158 4.91 -1.35 1.17
CA ILE A 158 3.82 -0.55 0.59
C ILE A 158 2.46 -1.18 0.90
N THR A 159 1.37 -0.42 0.82
CA THR A 159 0.01 -0.92 1.16
C THR A 159 -0.49 -1.97 0.17
N CYS A 160 0.14 -2.11 -1.00
CA CYS A 160 -0.13 -3.18 -1.94
C CYS A 160 0.14 -4.56 -1.35
N ALA A 161 1.17 -4.67 -0.49
CA ALA A 161 1.56 -5.93 0.15
C ALA A 161 0.62 -6.36 1.30
N THR A 162 -0.49 -5.64 1.51
CA THR A 162 -1.44 -5.87 2.63
C THR A 162 -1.78 -7.36 2.80
N PRO A 163 -2.25 -8.11 1.77
CA PRO A 163 -2.61 -9.52 1.95
C PRO A 163 -1.44 -10.39 2.43
N ILE A 164 -0.21 -10.12 1.98
CA ILE A 164 0.99 -10.86 2.39
C ILE A 164 1.36 -10.56 3.84
N ILE A 165 1.42 -9.28 4.22
CA ILE A 165 1.98 -8.87 5.51
C ILE A 165 0.97 -9.02 6.65
N MET A 166 -0.32 -8.85 6.38
CA MET A 166 -1.37 -9.06 7.39
C MET A 166 -1.63 -10.55 7.66
N SER A 167 -1.29 -11.43 6.71
CA SER A 167 -1.50 -12.87 6.85
C SER A 167 -0.76 -13.48 8.05
N HIS A 168 0.37 -12.88 8.45
CA HIS A 168 1.13 -13.31 9.62
C HIS A 168 0.44 -12.93 10.95
N PRO A 169 0.22 -11.64 11.28
CA PRO A 169 -0.40 -11.25 12.55
C PRO A 169 -1.87 -11.68 12.69
N MET A 170 -2.58 -11.89 11.57
CA MET A 170 -4.00 -12.31 11.57
C MET A 170 -4.19 -13.83 11.41
N GLY A 171 -3.10 -14.61 11.38
CA GLY A 171 -3.16 -16.08 11.44
C GLY A 171 -3.58 -16.79 10.15
N PHE A 172 -3.69 -16.10 9.02
CA PHE A 172 -4.06 -16.71 7.74
C PHE A 172 -3.03 -17.76 7.29
N TYR A 173 -1.73 -17.54 7.51
CA TYR A 173 -0.72 -18.58 7.21
C TYR A 173 -0.87 -19.81 8.12
N ALA A 174 -1.03 -19.58 9.43
CA ALA A 174 -1.17 -20.66 10.40
C ALA A 174 -2.43 -21.51 10.17
N LYS A 175 -3.52 -20.89 9.70
CA LYS A 175 -4.77 -21.56 9.28
C LYS A 175 -4.50 -22.67 8.27
N TYR A 176 -3.54 -22.44 7.36
CA TYR A 176 -3.16 -23.39 6.31
C TYR A 176 -1.89 -24.20 6.64
N GLY A 177 -1.46 -24.21 7.91
CA GLY A 177 -0.32 -25.00 8.36
C GLY A 177 1.05 -24.46 7.93
N LEU A 178 1.12 -23.16 7.61
CA LEU A 178 2.34 -22.48 7.20
C LEU A 178 2.91 -21.60 8.32
N ASP A 179 4.23 -21.55 8.38
CA ASP A 179 5.05 -20.70 9.23
C ASP A 179 5.85 -19.77 8.28
N VAL A 180 5.42 -18.53 8.14
CA VAL A 180 5.91 -17.64 7.07
C VAL A 180 6.70 -16.48 7.66
N ASP A 181 7.95 -16.36 7.24
CA ASP A 181 8.80 -15.20 7.47
C ASP A 181 8.61 -14.18 6.34
N VAL A 182 7.98 -13.05 6.66
CA VAL A 182 7.79 -11.93 5.72
C VAL A 182 8.98 -10.98 5.77
N ILE A 183 9.79 -10.98 4.71
CA ILE A 183 11.09 -10.34 4.66
C ILE A 183 11.00 -9.02 3.90
N LYS A 184 11.20 -7.92 4.62
CA LYS A 184 11.25 -6.59 4.03
C LYS A 184 12.42 -6.45 3.07
N THR A 185 12.15 -5.86 1.91
CA THR A 185 13.09 -5.68 0.81
C THR A 185 13.26 -4.20 0.49
N ALA A 186 14.49 -3.78 0.19
CA ALA A 186 14.85 -2.38 -0.04
C ALA A 186 14.25 -1.79 -1.34
N GLY A 187 13.95 -2.65 -2.33
CA GLY A 187 13.37 -2.23 -3.60
C GLY A 187 13.20 -3.41 -4.56
N TRP A 188 12.63 -3.13 -5.73
CA TRP A 188 12.17 -4.16 -6.66
C TRP A 188 13.29 -4.92 -7.36
N ALA A 189 14.43 -4.28 -7.65
CA ALA A 189 15.60 -4.96 -8.20
C ALA A 189 16.12 -6.03 -7.24
N VAL A 190 16.22 -5.70 -5.94
CA VAL A 190 16.64 -6.65 -4.90
C VAL A 190 15.61 -7.77 -4.73
N ALA A 191 14.31 -7.46 -4.79
CA ALA A 191 13.26 -8.46 -4.72
C ALA A 191 13.38 -9.48 -5.88
N ARG A 192 13.55 -8.97 -7.11
CA ARG A 192 13.81 -9.79 -8.30
C ARG A 192 15.03 -10.69 -8.12
N ASP A 193 16.17 -10.10 -7.75
CA ASP A 193 17.45 -10.84 -7.70
C ASP A 193 17.41 -11.95 -6.64
N LYS A 194 16.81 -11.68 -5.48
CA LYS A 194 16.62 -12.69 -4.42
C LYS A 194 15.63 -13.79 -4.80
N SER A 195 14.55 -13.43 -5.51
CA SER A 195 13.61 -14.41 -6.06
C SER A 195 14.28 -15.32 -7.10
N LEU A 196 15.08 -14.76 -8.02
CA LEU A 196 15.85 -15.55 -9.00
C LEU A 196 16.91 -16.44 -8.34
N ALA A 197 17.51 -15.99 -7.24
CA ALA A 197 18.46 -16.77 -6.47
C ALA A 197 17.82 -17.88 -5.60
N GLY A 198 16.48 -17.93 -5.51
CA GLY A 198 15.77 -18.87 -4.64
C GLY A 198 15.90 -18.55 -3.15
N GLU A 199 16.25 -17.31 -2.79
CA GLU A 199 16.27 -16.86 -1.39
C GLU A 199 14.84 -16.71 -0.82
N TYR A 200 13.88 -16.48 -1.71
CA TYR A 200 12.45 -16.39 -1.41
C TYR A 200 11.70 -17.55 -2.06
N ASP A 201 10.79 -18.16 -1.29
CA ASP A 201 9.86 -19.17 -1.80
C ASP A 201 8.80 -18.54 -2.72
N ALA A 202 8.38 -17.32 -2.35
CA ALA A 202 7.51 -16.46 -3.14
C ALA A 202 7.81 -14.99 -2.82
N SER A 203 7.30 -14.08 -3.63
CA SER A 203 7.53 -12.65 -3.43
C SER A 203 6.32 -11.83 -3.83
N HIS A 204 6.12 -10.77 -3.07
CA HIS A 204 5.45 -9.57 -3.57
C HIS A 204 6.18 -9.07 -4.81
N MET A 205 5.47 -8.89 -5.91
CA MET A 205 6.03 -8.38 -7.17
C MET A 205 5.09 -7.38 -7.82
N LEU A 206 5.63 -6.52 -8.67
CA LEU A 206 4.83 -5.71 -9.57
C LEU A 206 4.31 -6.61 -10.68
N THR A 207 3.05 -6.46 -11.08
CA THR A 207 2.38 -7.34 -12.06
C THR A 207 3.12 -7.50 -13.41
N PRO A 208 3.93 -6.55 -13.90
CA PRO A 208 4.77 -6.79 -15.08
C PRO A 208 6.05 -7.61 -14.83
N MET A 209 6.53 -7.72 -13.59
CA MET A 209 7.79 -8.39 -13.28
C MET A 209 7.77 -9.88 -13.64
N PRO A 210 6.75 -10.69 -13.29
CA PRO A 210 6.72 -12.10 -13.67
C PRO A 210 6.78 -12.34 -15.19
N LEU A 211 6.13 -11.47 -15.98
CA LEU A 211 6.19 -11.49 -17.44
C LEU A 211 7.61 -11.19 -17.92
N ALA A 212 8.18 -10.07 -17.44
CA ALA A 212 9.52 -9.64 -17.81
C ALA A 212 10.59 -10.70 -17.46
N MET A 213 10.51 -11.28 -16.26
CA MET A 213 11.42 -12.32 -15.79
C MET A 213 11.31 -13.60 -16.62
N SER A 214 10.10 -14.04 -16.94
CA SER A 214 9.88 -15.24 -17.77
C SER A 214 10.41 -15.05 -19.20
N MET A 215 10.28 -13.84 -19.74
CA MET A 215 10.79 -13.48 -21.07
C MET A 215 12.29 -13.11 -21.09
N GLY A 216 12.94 -12.96 -19.94
CA GLY A 216 14.32 -12.46 -19.86
C GLY A 216 14.48 -10.97 -20.18
N ALA A 217 13.41 -10.19 -20.06
CA ALA A 217 13.47 -8.74 -20.19
C ALA A 217 14.05 -8.12 -18.90
N GLY A 218 15.28 -7.60 -18.98
CA GLY A 218 15.95 -6.94 -17.86
C GLY A 218 16.53 -7.86 -16.78
N SER A 219 16.53 -9.18 -17.02
CA SER A 219 17.20 -10.20 -16.20
C SER A 219 17.48 -11.45 -17.02
N THR A 220 18.14 -12.45 -16.42
CA THR A 220 18.15 -13.80 -16.97
C THR A 220 16.72 -14.33 -17.05
N ALA A 221 16.38 -15.00 -18.15
CA ALA A 221 15.07 -15.64 -18.33
C ALA A 221 14.92 -16.78 -17.31
N MET A 222 13.84 -16.74 -16.54
CA MET A 222 13.44 -17.80 -15.61
C MET A 222 11.92 -17.88 -15.56
N PRO A 223 11.31 -19.05 -15.81
CA PRO A 223 9.87 -19.22 -15.68
C PRO A 223 9.36 -18.81 -14.30
N PHE A 224 8.56 -17.75 -14.28
CA PHE A 224 7.91 -17.24 -13.08
C PHE A 224 6.39 -17.27 -13.29
N ARG A 225 5.68 -17.47 -12.19
CA ARG A 225 4.22 -17.60 -12.17
C ARG A 225 3.64 -16.50 -11.28
N MET A 226 2.51 -15.96 -11.72
CA MET A 226 1.73 -14.93 -11.05
C MET A 226 0.34 -15.51 -10.75
N PRO A 227 0.20 -16.25 -9.65
CA PRO A 227 -1.06 -16.87 -9.28
C PRO A 227 -2.16 -15.93 -8.79
N LEU A 228 -1.81 -14.81 -8.15
CA LEU A 228 -2.80 -13.91 -7.56
C LEU A 228 -2.36 -12.46 -7.72
N VAL A 229 -3.31 -11.58 -8.03
CA VAL A 229 -3.15 -10.15 -7.84
C VAL A 229 -3.30 -9.86 -6.34
N GLU A 230 -2.50 -8.95 -5.80
CA GLU A 230 -2.64 -8.56 -4.40
C GLU A 230 -3.57 -7.37 -4.24
N ASN A 231 -3.51 -6.41 -5.16
CA ASN A 231 -4.34 -5.22 -5.10
C ASN A 231 -4.61 -4.66 -6.50
N ILE A 232 -5.74 -3.99 -6.62
CA ILE A 232 -6.08 -3.11 -7.74
C ILE A 232 -6.06 -1.66 -7.26
N ASN A 233 -5.87 -0.72 -8.18
CA ASN A 233 -5.71 0.71 -7.87
C ASN A 233 -4.58 0.95 -6.84
N GLY A 234 -4.75 1.89 -5.91
CA GLY A 234 -3.83 2.12 -4.77
C GLY A 234 -2.59 2.95 -5.10
N GLN A 235 -2.64 3.73 -6.19
CA GLN A 235 -1.53 4.56 -6.62
C GLN A 235 -1.99 5.93 -7.10
N ALA A 236 -1.06 6.87 -7.15
CA ALA A 236 -1.34 8.23 -7.59
C ALA A 236 -0.15 8.82 -8.34
N ILE A 237 -0.45 9.81 -9.18
CA ILE A 237 0.54 10.80 -9.58
C ILE A 237 0.55 11.89 -8.50
N VAL A 238 1.70 12.11 -7.89
CA VAL A 238 1.94 13.18 -6.91
C VAL A 238 2.90 14.18 -7.53
N LEU A 239 2.62 15.46 -7.35
CA LEU A 239 3.51 16.56 -7.72
C LEU A 239 4.04 17.25 -6.47
N HIS A 240 5.23 17.84 -6.57
CA HIS A 240 5.76 18.72 -5.54
C HIS A 240 4.84 19.93 -5.35
N VAL A 241 4.71 20.45 -4.11
CA VAL A 241 3.83 21.59 -3.79
C VAL A 241 4.13 22.86 -4.59
N ASP A 242 5.36 23.01 -5.09
CA ASP A 242 5.76 24.14 -5.96
C ASP A 242 5.12 24.11 -7.35
N HIS A 243 4.50 23.01 -7.74
CA HIS A 243 3.88 22.82 -9.06
C HIS A 243 2.34 22.84 -9.01
N LYS A 244 1.74 23.44 -7.97
CA LYS A 244 0.28 23.60 -7.84
C LYS A 244 -0.36 24.37 -9.00
N ASP A 245 0.40 25.23 -9.66
CA ASP A 245 0.02 25.99 -10.86
C ASP A 245 0.25 25.23 -12.18
N LYS A 246 0.99 24.11 -12.17
CA LYS A 246 1.37 23.31 -13.34
C LYS A 246 0.68 21.96 -13.37
N ARG A 247 -0.65 21.96 -13.24
CA ARG A 247 -1.45 20.72 -13.22
C ARG A 247 -1.79 20.19 -14.61
N ASP A 248 -1.74 21.02 -15.65
CA ASP A 248 -1.87 20.52 -17.03
C ASP A 248 -0.58 19.77 -17.41
N PRO A 249 -0.66 18.46 -17.77
CA PRO A 249 0.53 17.69 -18.14
C PRO A 249 1.34 18.29 -19.28
N LYS A 250 0.74 19.11 -20.15
CA LYS A 250 1.47 19.82 -21.23
C LYS A 250 2.54 20.77 -20.69
N MET A 251 2.44 21.19 -19.43
CA MET A 251 3.43 22.05 -18.76
C MET A 251 4.59 21.27 -18.14
N TRP A 252 4.59 19.94 -18.21
CA TRP A 252 5.58 19.10 -17.52
C TRP A 252 6.85 18.85 -18.33
N LYS A 253 7.02 19.49 -19.49
CA LYS A 253 8.27 19.37 -20.24
C LYS A 253 9.47 19.79 -19.38
N GLY A 254 10.46 18.91 -19.26
CA GLY A 254 11.63 19.04 -18.41
C GLY A 254 11.48 18.46 -17.00
N PHE A 255 10.28 18.01 -16.61
CA PHE A 255 10.04 17.44 -15.28
C PHE A 255 10.78 16.11 -15.09
N LYS A 256 11.15 15.86 -13.84
CA LYS A 256 11.73 14.60 -13.37
C LYS A 256 10.69 13.85 -12.55
N PHE A 257 10.26 12.70 -13.07
CA PHE A 257 9.34 11.80 -12.39
C PHE A 257 10.06 10.60 -11.79
N GLY A 258 9.67 10.22 -10.58
CA GLY A 258 10.02 8.95 -9.96
C GLY A 258 9.03 7.84 -10.31
N VAL A 259 9.51 6.63 -10.55
CA VAL A 259 8.73 5.39 -10.59
C VAL A 259 9.48 4.30 -9.82
N PRO A 260 8.78 3.33 -9.21
CA PRO A 260 9.43 2.29 -8.41
C PRO A 260 10.37 1.38 -9.20
N PHE A 261 10.04 1.08 -10.45
CA PHE A 261 10.79 0.14 -11.29
C PHE A 261 10.39 0.28 -12.76
N ASP A 262 11.27 -0.13 -13.68
CA ASP A 262 10.98 -0.08 -15.12
C ASP A 262 9.83 -1.02 -15.52
N TYR A 263 9.84 -2.25 -15.00
CA TYR A 263 8.80 -3.25 -15.23
C TYR A 263 7.68 -3.10 -14.20
N SER A 264 6.95 -1.98 -14.26
CA SER A 264 5.92 -1.64 -13.29
C SER A 264 4.72 -0.95 -13.92
N MET A 265 3.54 -1.16 -13.33
CA MET A 265 2.32 -0.46 -13.72
C MET A 265 2.47 1.06 -13.57
N HIS A 266 3.20 1.51 -12.56
CA HIS A 266 3.59 2.89 -12.35
C HIS A 266 4.29 3.51 -13.57
N ASN A 267 5.29 2.82 -14.11
CA ASN A 267 6.01 3.29 -15.29
C ASN A 267 5.09 3.31 -16.52
N PHE A 268 4.34 2.23 -16.75
CA PHE A 268 3.48 2.13 -17.93
C PHE A 268 2.29 3.10 -17.88
N LEU A 269 1.65 3.29 -16.73
CA LEU A 269 0.57 4.26 -16.55
C LEU A 269 1.06 5.70 -16.61
N LEU A 270 2.23 6.02 -16.05
CA LEU A 270 2.81 7.37 -16.18
C LEU A 270 3.12 7.67 -17.65
N ARG A 271 3.79 6.74 -18.34
CA ARG A 271 4.09 6.86 -19.78
C ARG A 271 2.83 7.01 -20.61
N TYR A 272 1.80 6.21 -20.32
CA TYR A 272 0.50 6.31 -20.97
C TYR A 272 -0.10 7.70 -20.75
N TYR A 273 -0.20 8.13 -19.49
CA TYR A 273 -0.80 9.41 -19.11
C TYR A 273 -0.14 10.60 -19.80
N VAL A 274 1.19 10.69 -19.78
CA VAL A 274 1.90 11.84 -20.39
C VAL A 274 1.87 11.77 -21.92
N ALA A 275 1.95 10.57 -22.51
CA ALA A 275 1.90 10.40 -23.96
C ALA A 275 0.55 10.79 -24.56
N GLU A 276 -0.56 10.42 -23.89
CA GLU A 276 -1.90 10.83 -24.33
C GLU A 276 -2.14 12.34 -24.14
N HIS A 277 -1.35 13.02 -23.30
CA HIS A 277 -1.31 14.49 -23.22
C HIS A 277 -0.29 15.13 -24.17
N GLY A 278 0.37 14.34 -25.03
CA GLY A 278 1.26 14.82 -26.08
C GLY A 278 2.73 15.01 -25.68
N LEU A 279 3.14 14.50 -24.51
CA LEU A 279 4.55 14.50 -24.10
C LEU A 279 5.20 13.14 -24.38
N ASP A 280 6.38 13.17 -25.00
CA ASP A 280 7.19 11.97 -25.17
C ASP A 280 7.93 11.64 -23.85
N PRO A 281 7.68 10.47 -23.22
CA PRO A 281 8.22 10.17 -21.89
C PRO A 281 9.74 9.95 -21.84
N ASP A 282 10.40 9.72 -22.99
CA ASP A 282 11.86 9.54 -23.05
C ASP A 282 12.59 10.78 -23.57
N LYS A 283 11.87 11.79 -24.07
CA LYS A 283 12.45 13.01 -24.65
C LYS A 283 12.05 14.28 -23.91
N ASP A 284 10.78 14.40 -23.54
CA ASP A 284 10.22 15.62 -22.96
C ASP A 284 10.28 15.62 -21.44
N ILE A 285 10.33 14.46 -20.78
CA ILE A 285 10.50 14.33 -19.32
C ILE A 285 11.62 13.34 -19.00
N GLN A 286 11.98 13.24 -17.73
CA GLN A 286 12.88 12.20 -17.21
C GLN A 286 12.12 11.28 -16.29
N ILE A 287 12.13 9.97 -16.54
CA ILE A 287 11.61 8.96 -15.62
C ILE A 287 12.79 8.28 -14.94
N ARG A 288 12.80 8.26 -13.60
CA ARG A 288 13.87 7.70 -12.78
C ARG A 288 13.33 6.59 -11.89
N VAL A 289 14.07 5.49 -11.82
CA VAL A 289 13.79 4.42 -10.86
C VAL A 289 14.20 4.88 -9.47
N VAL A 290 13.23 4.96 -8.56
CA VAL A 290 13.43 5.37 -7.16
C VAL A 290 12.62 4.42 -6.27
N PRO A 291 13.23 3.74 -5.28
CA PRO A 291 12.49 2.90 -4.35
C PRO A 291 11.39 3.68 -3.61
N PRO A 292 10.19 3.11 -3.39
CA PRO A 292 9.09 3.83 -2.72
C PRO A 292 9.48 4.51 -1.39
N PRO A 293 10.26 3.89 -0.49
CA PRO A 293 10.71 4.54 0.75
C PRO A 293 11.52 5.83 0.56
N GLU A 294 12.12 6.02 -0.62
CA GLU A 294 12.97 7.17 -0.95
C GLU A 294 12.22 8.27 -1.73
N MET A 295 10.98 8.00 -2.17
CA MET A 295 10.20 8.92 -3.03
C MET A 295 9.93 10.26 -2.35
N VAL A 296 9.43 10.24 -1.12
CA VAL A 296 9.06 11.46 -0.38
C VAL A 296 10.29 12.33 -0.10
N ALA A 297 11.43 11.70 0.24
CA ALA A 297 12.68 12.42 0.48
C ALA A 297 13.23 13.07 -0.80
N ASN A 298 13.17 12.36 -1.94
CA ASN A 298 13.60 12.91 -3.23
C ASN A 298 12.68 14.03 -3.73
N LEU A 299 11.37 13.91 -3.49
CA LEU A 299 10.41 14.98 -3.77
C LEU A 299 10.75 16.23 -2.92
N ARG A 300 10.95 16.06 -1.61
CA ARG A 300 11.30 17.14 -0.67
C ARG A 300 12.61 17.84 -1.03
N ALA A 301 13.59 17.10 -1.51
CA ALA A 301 14.89 17.64 -1.90
C ALA A 301 14.86 18.38 -3.26
N GLY A 302 13.73 18.39 -3.97
CA GLY A 302 13.64 18.93 -5.33
C GLY A 302 14.41 18.09 -6.37
N ASN A 303 14.74 16.84 -6.05
CA ASN A 303 15.35 15.91 -7.00
C ASN A 303 14.33 15.39 -8.02
N LEU A 304 13.05 15.39 -7.63
CA LEU A 304 11.89 15.02 -8.44
C LEU A 304 10.88 16.16 -8.43
N ASP A 305 10.24 16.40 -9.58
CA ASP A 305 9.10 17.31 -9.72
C ASP A 305 7.78 16.60 -9.37
N GLY A 306 7.77 15.28 -9.52
CA GLY A 306 6.66 14.42 -9.14
C GLY A 306 7.04 12.94 -9.20
N TYR A 307 6.08 12.07 -8.97
CA TYR A 307 6.23 10.64 -9.17
C TYR A 307 4.88 9.97 -9.43
N LEU A 308 4.92 8.77 -10.00
CA LEU A 308 3.82 7.82 -9.90
C LEU A 308 4.29 6.66 -9.00
N SER A 309 3.69 6.54 -7.82
CA SER A 309 4.17 5.68 -6.74
C SER A 309 3.00 4.94 -6.07
N PRO A 310 3.23 3.78 -5.43
CA PRO A 310 2.19 3.15 -4.63
C PRO A 310 2.02 3.89 -3.31
N ASP A 311 0.84 3.74 -2.72
CA ASP A 311 0.61 4.10 -1.32
C ASP A 311 1.44 3.20 -0.37
N PRO A 312 1.81 3.67 0.84
CA PRO A 312 1.32 4.90 1.48
C PRO A 312 2.15 6.15 1.14
N PHE A 313 3.14 6.05 0.24
CA PHE A 313 4.07 7.15 0.00
C PHE A 313 3.43 8.37 -0.67
N ASN A 314 2.34 8.16 -1.43
CA ASN A 314 1.53 9.26 -1.95
C ASN A 314 0.88 10.04 -0.80
N GLN A 315 0.16 9.34 0.09
CA GLN A 315 -0.47 9.98 1.25
C GLN A 315 0.57 10.54 2.23
N ARG A 316 1.75 9.93 2.32
CA ARG A 316 2.85 10.42 3.14
C ARG A 316 3.39 11.76 2.65
N ALA A 317 3.50 11.98 1.33
CA ALA A 317 3.90 13.28 0.79
C ALA A 317 2.88 14.39 1.10
N VAL A 318 1.59 14.07 1.10
CA VAL A 318 0.52 15.00 1.53
C VAL A 318 0.62 15.27 3.03
N TRP A 319 0.73 14.21 3.85
CA TRP A 319 0.89 14.30 5.30
C TRP A 319 2.07 15.17 5.70
N GLU A 320 3.18 15.04 4.99
CA GLU A 320 4.40 15.81 5.20
C GLU A 320 4.40 17.20 4.52
N LYS A 321 3.32 17.56 3.82
CA LYS A 321 3.12 18.82 3.09
C LYS A 321 4.18 19.11 2.02
N VAL A 322 4.74 18.06 1.44
CA VAL A 322 5.78 18.13 0.39
C VAL A 322 5.17 17.99 -1.00
N GLY A 323 4.07 17.25 -1.12
CA GLY A 323 3.38 17.04 -2.38
C GLY A 323 1.88 17.06 -2.24
N PHE A 324 1.21 17.09 -3.39
CA PHE A 324 -0.24 16.94 -3.49
C PHE A 324 -0.58 15.87 -4.51
N ILE A 325 -1.73 15.21 -4.32
CA ILE A 325 -2.24 14.22 -5.24
C ILE A 325 -2.79 14.96 -6.46
N HIS A 326 -2.16 14.75 -7.62
CA HIS A 326 -2.63 15.32 -8.88
C HIS A 326 -3.81 14.54 -9.44
N THR A 327 -3.69 13.21 -9.49
CA THR A 327 -4.74 12.27 -9.89
C THR A 327 -4.47 10.88 -9.32
N LEU A 328 -5.52 10.11 -9.03
CA LEU A 328 -5.40 8.70 -8.70
C LEU A 328 -5.27 7.88 -9.98
N THR A 329 -4.51 6.80 -9.94
CA THR A 329 -4.32 5.90 -11.09
C THR A 329 -5.60 5.18 -11.53
N LYS A 330 -6.55 5.01 -10.62
CA LYS A 330 -7.89 4.51 -10.96
C LYS A 330 -8.65 5.45 -11.92
N ASP A 331 -8.35 6.75 -11.89
CA ASP A 331 -8.95 7.72 -12.81
C ASP A 331 -8.30 7.65 -14.22
N ILE A 332 -7.17 6.94 -14.34
CA ILE A 332 -6.51 6.59 -15.61
C ILE A 332 -7.07 5.27 -16.14
N TRP A 333 -7.14 4.26 -15.28
CA TRP A 333 -7.70 2.93 -15.53
C TRP A 333 -8.30 2.36 -14.25
N GLU A 334 -9.64 2.40 -14.13
CA GLU A 334 -10.34 1.85 -12.97
C GLU A 334 -10.13 0.34 -12.87
N GLY A 335 -9.73 -0.13 -11.70
CA GLY A 335 -9.52 -1.56 -11.43
C GLY A 335 -8.24 -2.13 -12.04
N HIS A 336 -7.29 -1.28 -12.46
CA HIS A 336 -6.03 -1.76 -12.99
C HIS A 336 -5.27 -2.61 -11.95
N PRO A 337 -4.56 -3.67 -12.37
CA PRO A 337 -3.75 -4.45 -11.45
C PRO A 337 -2.55 -3.63 -11.02
N CYS A 338 -2.03 -3.89 -9.82
CA CYS A 338 -0.84 -3.21 -9.32
C CYS A 338 0.26 -4.22 -8.96
N CYS A 339 0.13 -4.83 -7.79
CA CYS A 339 1.08 -5.82 -7.30
C CYS A 339 0.44 -7.21 -7.29
N ALA A 340 1.29 -8.22 -7.20
CA ALA A 340 0.91 -9.61 -7.29
C ALA A 340 1.81 -10.47 -6.42
N PHE A 341 1.20 -11.56 -5.95
CA PHE A 341 1.89 -12.66 -5.34
C PHE A 341 2.47 -13.52 -6.46
N ALA A 342 3.79 -13.66 -6.49
CA ALA A 342 4.51 -14.36 -7.55
C ALA A 342 5.55 -15.36 -7.01
N CYS A 343 5.79 -16.43 -7.75
CA CYS A 343 6.74 -17.47 -7.37
C CYS A 343 7.40 -18.10 -8.60
N SER A 344 8.50 -18.84 -8.38
CA SER A 344 9.11 -19.62 -9.46
C SER A 344 8.19 -20.76 -9.90
N GLU A 345 8.23 -21.14 -11.17
CA GLU A 345 7.52 -22.34 -11.65
C GLU A 345 7.90 -23.58 -10.83
N LYS A 346 9.19 -23.71 -10.49
CA LYS A 346 9.71 -24.80 -9.64
C LYS A 346 8.94 -24.92 -8.31
N PHE A 347 8.61 -23.81 -7.66
CA PHE A 347 7.85 -23.82 -6.41
C PHE A 347 6.44 -24.38 -6.63
N THR A 348 5.79 -24.03 -7.74
CA THR A 348 4.45 -24.52 -8.08
C THR A 348 4.43 -26.02 -8.38
N THR A 349 5.49 -26.55 -9.00
CA THR A 349 5.55 -27.94 -9.47
C THR A 349 6.14 -28.92 -8.45
N GLU A 350 7.16 -28.50 -7.69
CA GLU A 350 7.85 -29.39 -6.73
C GLU A 350 7.21 -29.40 -5.34
N LEU A 351 6.50 -28.33 -4.95
CA LEU A 351 5.85 -28.18 -3.65
C LEU A 351 4.35 -27.84 -3.79
N PRO A 352 3.57 -28.64 -4.54
CA PRO A 352 2.20 -28.28 -4.92
C PRO A 352 1.24 -28.13 -3.72
N ASN A 353 1.41 -28.91 -2.65
CA ASN A 353 0.55 -28.78 -1.47
C ASN A 353 0.90 -27.51 -0.66
N THR A 354 2.18 -27.22 -0.49
CA THR A 354 2.65 -25.96 0.11
C THR A 354 2.19 -24.75 -0.71
N TYR A 355 2.33 -24.79 -2.03
CA TYR A 355 1.87 -23.75 -2.93
C TYR A 355 0.35 -23.54 -2.81
N GLY A 356 -0.44 -24.61 -2.84
CA GLY A 356 -1.89 -24.54 -2.67
C GLY A 356 -2.32 -23.99 -1.30
N ALA A 357 -1.63 -24.40 -0.23
CA ALA A 357 -1.85 -23.86 1.12
C ALA A 357 -1.55 -22.36 1.20
N LEU A 358 -0.48 -21.91 0.54
CA LEU A 358 -0.10 -20.50 0.51
C LEU A 358 -1.11 -19.69 -0.31
N MET A 359 -1.54 -20.17 -1.47
CA MET A 359 -2.60 -19.53 -2.24
C MET A 359 -3.89 -19.38 -1.43
N LYS A 360 -4.33 -20.42 -0.72
CA LYS A 360 -5.52 -20.33 0.14
C LYS A 360 -5.38 -19.26 1.22
N ALA A 361 -4.20 -19.15 1.84
CA ALA A 361 -3.91 -18.12 2.83
C ALA A 361 -4.03 -16.70 2.24
N ILE A 362 -3.43 -16.47 1.07
CA ILE A 362 -3.45 -15.16 0.42
C ILE A 362 -4.84 -14.81 -0.12
N VAL A 363 -5.59 -15.75 -0.69
CA VAL A 363 -6.97 -15.50 -1.15
C VAL A 363 -7.86 -15.10 0.02
N ASP A 364 -7.79 -15.82 1.15
CA ASP A 364 -8.54 -15.44 2.35
C ASP A 364 -8.15 -14.06 2.88
N ALA A 365 -6.84 -13.76 2.94
CA ALA A 365 -6.36 -12.45 3.39
C ALA A 365 -6.80 -11.32 2.45
N THR A 366 -6.82 -11.58 1.14
CA THR A 366 -7.30 -10.64 0.12
C THR A 366 -8.80 -10.39 0.29
N ALA A 367 -9.61 -11.45 0.44
CA ALA A 367 -11.05 -11.35 0.70
C ALA A 367 -11.36 -10.62 2.02
N PHE A 368 -10.55 -10.83 3.05
CA PHE A 368 -10.65 -10.09 4.30
C PHE A 368 -10.30 -8.61 4.13
N SER A 369 -9.30 -8.28 3.30
CA SER A 369 -8.87 -6.91 3.01
C SER A 369 -9.87 -6.12 2.16
N GLN A 370 -10.60 -6.81 1.29
CA GLN A 370 -11.62 -6.21 0.43
C GLN A 370 -12.75 -5.56 1.26
N LYS A 371 -13.12 -6.18 2.39
CA LYS A 371 -14.19 -5.71 3.28
C LYS A 371 -13.84 -4.40 3.96
N ALA A 372 -14.65 -3.37 3.74
CA ALA A 372 -14.43 -2.01 4.25
C ALA A 372 -14.33 -1.98 5.79
N GLU A 373 -15.14 -2.77 6.48
CA GLU A 373 -15.19 -2.86 7.95
C GLU A 373 -13.87 -3.34 8.57
N ASN A 374 -13.05 -4.07 7.82
CA ASN A 374 -11.78 -4.61 8.30
C ASN A 374 -10.61 -3.64 8.12
N ARG A 375 -10.75 -2.63 7.24
CA ARG A 375 -9.62 -1.84 6.74
C ARG A 375 -8.92 -0.99 7.81
N VAL A 376 -9.67 -0.54 8.83
CA VAL A 376 -9.09 0.21 9.97
C VAL A 376 -8.21 -0.70 10.83
N GLU A 377 -8.68 -1.91 11.13
CA GLU A 377 -7.91 -2.87 11.91
C GLU A 377 -6.66 -3.35 11.16
N ILE A 378 -6.79 -3.57 9.85
CA ILE A 378 -5.67 -3.90 8.97
C ILE A 378 -4.62 -2.77 9.02
N ALA A 379 -5.04 -1.51 8.93
CA ALA A 379 -4.11 -0.38 9.00
C ALA A 379 -3.25 -0.41 10.27
N LYS A 380 -3.88 -0.72 11.40
CA LYS A 380 -3.19 -0.86 12.70
C LYS A 380 -2.25 -2.06 12.72
N ALA A 381 -2.66 -3.20 12.16
CA ALA A 381 -1.86 -4.42 12.14
C ALA A 381 -0.57 -4.27 11.31
N ILE A 382 -0.61 -3.49 10.22
CA ILE A 382 0.52 -3.36 9.28
C ILE A 382 1.34 -2.07 9.44
N ALA A 383 0.93 -1.14 10.30
CA ALA A 383 1.68 0.07 10.63
C ALA A 383 3.05 -0.14 11.29
N PRO A 384 3.24 -1.12 12.20
CA PRO A 384 4.46 -1.25 12.98
C PRO A 384 5.75 -1.46 12.18
N LYS A 385 6.90 -1.32 12.87
CA LYS A 385 8.24 -1.29 12.27
C LYS A 385 8.61 -2.54 11.48
N ASN A 386 8.17 -3.71 11.92
CA ASN A 386 8.38 -4.99 11.24
C ASN A 386 7.67 -5.04 9.87
N TYR A 387 6.64 -4.23 9.66
CA TYR A 387 5.89 -4.15 8.40
C TYR A 387 6.15 -2.82 7.68
N LEU A 388 5.18 -1.91 7.60
CA LEU A 388 5.31 -0.70 6.80
C LEU A 388 6.18 0.37 7.46
N ASN A 389 6.23 0.42 8.80
CA ASN A 389 6.89 1.50 9.54
C ASN A 389 6.39 2.90 9.11
N GLN A 390 5.07 3.06 9.04
CA GLN A 390 4.39 4.30 8.65
C GLN A 390 3.32 4.64 9.70
N PRO A 391 2.91 5.91 9.85
CA PRO A 391 1.85 6.25 10.80
C PRO A 391 0.56 5.54 10.43
N GLU A 392 -0.13 5.03 11.45
CA GLU A 392 -1.43 4.36 11.31
C GLU A 392 -2.44 5.26 10.59
N ALA A 393 -2.50 6.56 10.94
CA ALA A 393 -3.40 7.52 10.30
C ALA A 393 -3.14 7.69 8.79
N VAL A 394 -1.89 7.55 8.33
CA VAL A 394 -1.57 7.61 6.89
C VAL A 394 -2.05 6.35 6.18
N ILE A 395 -1.85 5.18 6.78
CA ILE A 395 -2.29 3.90 6.22
C ILE A 395 -3.82 3.82 6.21
N ALA A 396 -4.48 4.24 7.29
CA ALA A 396 -5.92 4.25 7.39
C ALA A 396 -6.57 5.14 6.32
N GLN A 397 -6.01 6.34 6.05
CA GLN A 397 -6.49 7.20 4.97
C GLN A 397 -6.44 6.53 3.60
N VAL A 398 -5.39 5.73 3.35
CA VAL A 398 -5.25 4.96 2.11
C VAL A 398 -6.30 3.85 2.05
N LEU A 399 -6.33 2.98 3.06
CA LEU A 399 -7.17 1.78 3.02
C LEU A 399 -8.66 2.14 3.07
N THR A 400 -9.06 3.11 3.88
CA THR A 400 -10.48 3.50 3.99
C THR A 400 -10.98 4.37 2.84
N GLY A 401 -10.07 5.02 2.11
CA GLY A 401 -10.44 5.95 1.04
C GLY A 401 -10.85 7.34 1.51
N LYS A 402 -10.81 7.63 2.83
CA LYS A 402 -11.00 8.99 3.36
C LYS A 402 -9.65 9.66 3.55
N TYR A 403 -9.31 10.66 2.73
CA TYR A 403 -7.96 11.23 2.70
C TYR A 403 -7.91 12.71 2.32
N ALA A 404 -6.86 13.40 2.77
CA ALA A 404 -6.54 14.74 2.27
C ALA A 404 -5.79 14.65 0.93
N ASP A 405 -6.10 15.54 -0.02
CA ASP A 405 -5.46 15.58 -1.35
C ASP A 405 -4.21 16.47 -1.43
N GLY A 406 -3.93 17.27 -0.40
CA GLY A 406 -2.83 18.25 -0.38
C GLY A 406 -3.13 19.58 -1.09
N LEU A 407 -4.38 19.76 -1.55
CA LEU A 407 -4.91 20.99 -2.14
C LEU A 407 -5.96 21.68 -1.25
N GLY A 408 -6.13 21.18 -0.03
CA GLY A 408 -7.09 21.71 0.96
C GLY A 408 -8.41 20.94 1.01
N ASN A 409 -8.57 19.88 0.21
CA ASN A 409 -9.78 19.07 0.23
C ASN A 409 -9.57 17.78 1.02
N VAL A 410 -10.65 17.30 1.62
CA VAL A 410 -10.77 15.93 2.14
C VAL A 410 -11.73 15.19 1.22
N LEU A 411 -11.26 14.10 0.65
CA LEU A 411 -11.99 13.26 -0.29
C LEU A 411 -12.42 11.96 0.40
N ASP A 412 -13.52 11.39 -0.07
CA ASP A 412 -14.07 10.11 0.37
C ASP A 412 -14.29 9.23 -0.85
N ASP A 413 -13.30 8.38 -1.13
CA ASP A 413 -13.28 7.47 -2.26
C ASP A 413 -12.87 6.06 -1.80
N PRO A 414 -13.85 5.23 -1.39
CA PRO A 414 -13.61 3.87 -0.91
C PRO A 414 -12.89 2.96 -1.92
N LYS A 415 -12.88 3.33 -3.21
CA LYS A 415 -12.24 2.60 -4.30
C LYS A 415 -10.81 3.08 -4.61
N ARG A 416 -10.27 4.03 -3.82
CA ARG A 416 -8.87 4.48 -3.93
C ARG A 416 -7.89 3.30 -4.04
N ILE A 417 -8.09 2.29 -3.21
CA ILE A 417 -7.42 0.98 -3.27
C ILE A 417 -8.46 -0.10 -3.03
N ASP A 418 -8.32 -1.23 -3.72
CA ASP A 418 -9.12 -2.41 -3.43
C ASP A 418 -8.32 -3.70 -3.63
N PHE A 419 -8.89 -4.81 -3.20
CA PHE A 419 -8.24 -6.12 -3.12
C PHE A 419 -9.06 -7.14 -3.90
N ASP A 420 -8.58 -7.49 -5.09
CA ASP A 420 -9.15 -8.52 -5.96
C ASP A 420 -8.02 -9.50 -6.34
N PRO A 421 -8.14 -10.78 -5.97
CA PRO A 421 -7.07 -11.76 -6.20
C PRO A 421 -6.93 -12.19 -7.66
N PHE A 422 -7.89 -11.89 -8.55
CA PHE A 422 -7.98 -12.58 -9.83
C PHE A 422 -6.95 -12.08 -10.86
N PRO A 423 -6.09 -12.96 -11.40
CA PRO A 423 -5.06 -12.57 -12.36
C PRO A 423 -5.57 -12.62 -13.80
N TRP A 424 -6.36 -11.62 -14.21
CA TRP A 424 -6.93 -11.52 -15.56
C TRP A 424 -5.86 -11.64 -16.66
N HIS A 425 -6.06 -12.55 -17.62
CA HIS A 425 -5.15 -12.72 -18.75
C HIS A 425 -5.12 -11.48 -19.65
N SER A 426 -6.27 -10.83 -19.85
CA SER A 426 -6.37 -9.56 -20.57
C SER A 426 -5.49 -8.46 -19.97
N MET A 427 -5.31 -8.41 -18.64
CA MET A 427 -4.38 -7.48 -18.00
C MET A 427 -2.92 -7.81 -18.35
N GLY A 428 -2.56 -9.10 -18.34
CA GLY A 428 -1.24 -9.57 -18.78
C GLY A 428 -0.96 -9.19 -20.23
N VAL A 429 -1.93 -9.39 -21.13
CA VAL A 429 -1.85 -8.96 -22.53
C VAL A 429 -1.64 -7.45 -22.63
N TRP A 430 -2.42 -6.63 -21.89
CA TRP A 430 -2.24 -5.18 -21.91
C TRP A 430 -0.82 -4.78 -21.48
N ILE A 431 -0.30 -5.38 -20.40
CA ILE A 431 1.06 -5.11 -19.91
C ILE A 431 2.09 -5.42 -20.98
N LEU A 432 1.97 -6.58 -21.64
CA LEU A 432 2.84 -6.96 -22.75
C LEU A 432 2.74 -5.97 -23.92
N THR A 433 1.56 -5.43 -24.23
CA THR A 433 1.42 -4.37 -25.26
C THR A 433 2.20 -3.13 -24.88
N GLN A 434 2.19 -2.71 -23.60
CA GLN A 434 2.93 -1.53 -23.16
C GLN A 434 4.45 -1.80 -23.10
N MET A 435 4.86 -3.01 -22.71
CA MET A 435 6.25 -3.44 -22.80
C MET A 435 6.75 -3.40 -24.25
N LYS A 436 5.95 -3.87 -25.23
CA LYS A 436 6.27 -3.76 -26.66
C LYS A 436 6.30 -2.29 -27.08
N ARG A 437 5.23 -1.52 -26.85
CA ARG A 437 5.10 -0.08 -27.19
C ARG A 437 6.34 0.74 -26.81
N TRP A 438 6.94 0.46 -25.66
CA TRP A 438 8.11 1.19 -25.14
C TRP A 438 9.45 0.51 -25.38
N GLY A 439 9.50 -0.54 -26.22
CA GLY A 439 10.74 -1.17 -26.68
C GLY A 439 11.42 -2.10 -25.66
N TYR A 440 10.71 -2.51 -24.59
CA TYR A 440 11.20 -3.50 -23.63
C TYR A 440 11.16 -4.92 -24.20
N ILE A 441 10.27 -5.18 -25.15
CA ILE A 441 10.17 -6.43 -25.91
C ILE A 441 10.55 -6.13 -27.36
N LYS A 442 11.38 -6.99 -27.96
CA LYS A 442 11.79 -6.87 -29.36
C LYS A 442 11.17 -8.00 -30.18
N GLY A 443 10.72 -7.67 -31.39
CA GLY A 443 10.11 -8.61 -32.32
C GLY A 443 8.66 -8.94 -31.98
N ASP A 444 8.11 -9.87 -32.74
CA ASP A 444 6.74 -10.34 -32.55
C ASP A 444 6.67 -11.39 -31.44
N ILE A 445 5.60 -11.33 -30.66
CA ILE A 445 5.34 -12.23 -29.54
C ILE A 445 3.91 -12.75 -29.60
N ASP A 446 3.70 -13.94 -29.05
CA ASP A 446 2.36 -14.43 -28.78
C ASP A 446 1.92 -13.91 -27.40
N TYR A 447 1.21 -12.78 -27.41
CA TYR A 447 0.71 -12.14 -26.20
C TYR A 447 -0.13 -13.08 -25.34
N LYS A 448 -0.99 -13.86 -26.00
CA LYS A 448 -1.95 -14.75 -25.36
C LYS A 448 -1.22 -15.90 -24.66
N ALA A 449 -0.33 -16.57 -25.38
CA ALA A 449 0.43 -17.69 -24.83
C ALA A 449 1.27 -17.26 -23.62
N ILE A 450 1.95 -16.10 -23.70
CA ILE A 450 2.78 -15.60 -22.59
C ILE A 450 1.92 -15.22 -21.38
N ALA A 451 0.80 -14.53 -21.59
CA ALA A 451 -0.11 -14.16 -20.51
C ALA A 451 -0.68 -15.40 -19.82
N GLU A 452 -1.12 -16.40 -20.58
CA GLU A 452 -1.68 -17.65 -20.05
C GLU A 452 -0.65 -18.53 -19.33
N GLU A 453 0.61 -18.51 -19.76
CA GLU A 453 1.69 -19.23 -19.09
C GLU A 453 2.03 -18.61 -17.72
N VAL A 454 2.04 -17.28 -17.64
CA VAL A 454 2.50 -16.57 -16.44
C VAL A 454 1.36 -16.34 -15.45
N TYR A 455 0.16 -15.98 -15.89
CA TYR A 455 -0.96 -15.60 -15.02
C TYR A 455 -1.85 -16.81 -14.78
N LEU A 456 -1.84 -17.35 -13.55
CA LEU A 456 -2.50 -18.63 -13.25
C LEU A 456 -3.98 -18.47 -12.86
N ALA A 457 -4.78 -17.91 -13.76
CA ALA A 457 -6.20 -17.64 -13.55
C ALA A 457 -7.00 -18.90 -13.21
N ALA A 458 -6.69 -20.05 -13.83
CA ALA A 458 -7.37 -21.31 -13.53
C ALA A 458 -7.13 -21.78 -12.08
N ASP A 459 -5.90 -21.63 -11.56
CA ASP A 459 -5.59 -21.95 -10.17
C ASP A 459 -6.28 -20.97 -9.21
N ALA A 460 -6.30 -19.68 -9.55
CA ALA A 460 -7.04 -18.68 -8.78
C ALA A 460 -8.54 -19.02 -8.72
N SER A 461 -9.19 -19.30 -9.85
CA SER A 461 -10.61 -19.69 -9.90
C SER A 461 -10.91 -20.91 -9.03
N ARG A 462 -10.06 -21.95 -9.13
CA ARG A 462 -10.21 -23.17 -8.35
C ARG A 462 -10.10 -22.89 -6.85
N ILE A 463 -9.06 -22.19 -6.42
CA ILE A 463 -8.85 -21.88 -5.00
C ILE A 463 -9.96 -20.97 -4.45
N MET A 464 -10.38 -19.96 -5.21
CA MET A 464 -11.50 -19.10 -4.81
C MET A 464 -12.79 -19.92 -4.62
N THR A 465 -13.10 -20.81 -5.57
CA THR A 465 -14.27 -21.69 -5.50
C THR A 465 -14.18 -22.67 -4.33
N ASP A 466 -13.02 -23.29 -4.11
CA ASP A 466 -12.77 -24.22 -2.98
C ASP A 466 -12.99 -23.55 -1.62
N LEU A 467 -12.74 -22.24 -1.53
CA LEU A 467 -12.93 -21.43 -0.32
C LEU A 467 -14.34 -20.81 -0.22
N GLY A 468 -15.19 -21.01 -1.23
CA GLY A 468 -16.55 -20.49 -1.27
C GLY A 468 -16.66 -19.02 -1.72
N TYR A 469 -15.62 -18.48 -2.37
CA TYR A 469 -15.64 -17.16 -3.00
C TYR A 469 -16.07 -17.25 -4.46
N THR A 470 -16.60 -16.14 -5.00
CA THR A 470 -16.99 -16.03 -6.41
C THR A 470 -15.76 -15.86 -7.29
N ALA A 471 -15.51 -16.80 -8.18
CA ALA A 471 -14.53 -16.66 -9.26
C ALA A 471 -15.23 -16.20 -10.56
N PRO A 472 -14.55 -15.39 -11.40
CA PRO A 472 -15.00 -15.13 -12.76
C PRO A 472 -15.12 -16.42 -13.60
N ASP A 473 -16.06 -16.44 -14.53
CA ASP A 473 -16.30 -17.54 -15.48
C ASP A 473 -15.47 -17.43 -16.77
N HIS A 474 -14.73 -16.33 -16.92
CA HIS A 474 -13.83 -16.05 -18.03
C HIS A 474 -12.58 -15.28 -17.54
N THR A 475 -11.56 -15.18 -18.39
CA THR A 475 -10.25 -14.60 -18.02
C THR A 475 -9.81 -13.41 -18.87
N TYR A 476 -10.63 -13.04 -19.87
CA TYR A 476 -10.36 -11.94 -20.79
C TYR A 476 -11.48 -10.91 -20.76
N GLU A 477 -11.12 -9.67 -20.48
CA GLU A 477 -12.01 -8.52 -20.45
C GLU A 477 -11.48 -7.41 -21.35
N LYS A 478 -12.42 -6.58 -21.84
CA LYS A 478 -12.09 -5.33 -22.52
C LYS A 478 -11.96 -4.20 -21.50
N TYR A 479 -11.04 -3.29 -21.74
CA TYR A 479 -10.81 -2.15 -20.86
C TYR A 479 -10.96 -0.83 -21.59
N THR A 480 -11.36 0.22 -20.88
CA THR A 480 -11.29 1.59 -21.38
C THR A 480 -10.28 2.36 -20.55
N ILE A 481 -9.22 2.85 -21.20
CA ILE A 481 -8.06 3.47 -20.53
C ILE A 481 -7.88 4.86 -21.12
N MET A 482 -8.16 5.87 -20.29
CA MET A 482 -8.29 7.29 -20.72
C MET A 482 -9.17 7.47 -21.98
N GLY A 483 -10.31 6.76 -22.03
CA GLY A 483 -11.26 6.85 -23.15
C GLY A 483 -10.88 6.03 -24.38
N LYS A 484 -9.73 5.35 -24.40
CA LYS A 484 -9.35 4.42 -25.47
C LYS A 484 -9.74 2.99 -25.10
N GLU A 485 -10.47 2.31 -25.97
CA GLU A 485 -10.78 0.88 -25.79
C GLU A 485 -9.52 0.04 -26.05
N PHE A 486 -9.27 -0.90 -25.15
CA PHE A 486 -8.33 -1.99 -25.31
C PHE A 486 -9.11 -3.31 -25.45
N ASP A 487 -8.95 -3.94 -26.61
CA ASP A 487 -9.44 -5.27 -26.91
C ASP A 487 -8.25 -6.24 -26.94
N PRO A 488 -8.17 -7.21 -26.01
CA PRO A 488 -7.06 -8.16 -25.95
C PRO A 488 -6.84 -8.95 -27.24
N ASP A 489 -7.91 -9.22 -28.00
CA ASP A 489 -7.84 -9.94 -29.28
C ASP A 489 -7.24 -9.08 -30.41
N LYS A 490 -7.09 -7.77 -30.17
CA LYS A 490 -6.53 -6.78 -31.10
C LYS A 490 -5.31 -6.07 -30.50
N ALA A 491 -4.53 -6.78 -29.70
CA ALA A 491 -3.36 -6.25 -28.99
C ALA A 491 -2.36 -5.52 -29.90
N GLU A 492 -2.08 -6.03 -31.10
CA GLU A 492 -1.15 -5.40 -32.03
C GLU A 492 -1.73 -4.10 -32.63
N GLU A 493 -3.00 -4.13 -33.07
CA GLU A 493 -3.70 -2.91 -33.54
C GLU A 493 -3.73 -1.83 -32.45
N TYR A 494 -3.87 -2.23 -31.19
CA TYR A 494 -3.81 -1.33 -30.06
C TYR A 494 -2.43 -0.66 -29.92
N VAL A 495 -1.32 -1.42 -30.01
CA VAL A 495 0.04 -0.84 -30.04
C VAL A 495 0.20 0.12 -31.21
N ASP A 496 -0.30 -0.26 -32.38
CA ASP A 496 -0.16 0.53 -33.61
C ASP A 496 -0.96 1.84 -33.59
N SER A 497 -2.08 1.85 -32.87
CA SER A 497 -2.96 3.00 -32.72
C SER A 497 -2.37 4.17 -31.92
N PHE A 498 -1.17 4.03 -31.34
CA PHE A 498 -0.49 5.12 -30.61
C PHE A 498 0.45 5.93 -31.50
N THR A 499 0.39 7.25 -31.36
CA THR A 499 1.29 8.18 -32.04
C THR A 499 2.71 8.16 -31.44
N ILE A 500 2.81 8.10 -30.10
CA ILE A 500 4.08 8.07 -29.37
C ILE A 500 4.36 6.63 -28.93
N LYS A 501 5.39 6.03 -29.53
CA LYS A 501 5.85 4.64 -29.31
C LYS A 501 7.32 4.46 -29.70
N ARG A 502 7.87 3.26 -29.48
CA ARG A 502 9.26 2.83 -29.77
C ARG A 502 9.35 1.55 -30.61
N VAL A 503 8.20 1.00 -31.00
CA VAL A 503 8.10 -0.17 -31.88
C VAL A 503 8.35 0.19 -33.33
#